data_AF-A0A976CTP1-F1
#
_entry.id   AF-A0A976CTP1-F1
#
_cell.length_a   1.000
_cell.length_b   1.000
_cell.length_c   1.000
_cell.angle_alpha   90.00
_cell.angle_beta   90.00
_cell.angle_gamma   90.00
#
_symmetry.space_group_name_H-M   'P 1'
#
loop_
_entity.id
_entity.type
_entity.pdbx_description
1 polymer ?
#
loop_
_entity_poly.entity_id
_entity_poly.type
_entity_poly.pdbx_seq_one_letter_code
_entity_poly.pdbx_strand_id
1 'polypeptide(L)'
;KKTSVIDFDSMPQIQTDNYRQAFANTPGLLTSELSNSSLLSLSYRGIGDPHESQNLMVLKDGIPFVLDPLGYSTVYFAPPFESLDRLEFVSGGGALLFGAQPSGALNYITHQPDRSKSASLTTQQIFGSDDKNSVTCSISITARATLSARAIATSSSLAWS
;
A
#
# COMPACT_ATOMS: atom_id res chain seq x y z
N LYS A 1 19.32 -5.79 1.53
CA LYS A 1 17.93 -5.38 1.86
C LYS A 1 17.03 -6.59 1.58
N LYS A 2 16.29 -7.14 2.55
CA LYS A 2 15.45 -8.37 2.38
C LYS A 2 14.01 -8.10 1.90
N THR A 3 13.70 -6.83 1.64
CA THR A 3 12.39 -6.36 1.17
C THR A 3 12.42 -6.17 -0.33
N SER A 4 11.51 -6.81 -1.04
CA SER A 4 11.23 -6.55 -2.45
C SER A 4 10.19 -5.44 -2.52
N VAL A 5 10.46 -4.40 -3.29
CA VAL A 5 9.56 -3.27 -3.47
C VAL A 5 9.04 -3.32 -4.90
N ILE A 6 7.74 -3.36 -5.05
CA ILE A 6 7.02 -3.31 -6.32
C ILE A 6 6.45 -1.90 -6.43
N ASP A 7 7.05 -1.09 -7.29
CA ASP A 7 6.64 0.28 -7.55
C ASP A 7 5.80 0.33 -8.82
N PHE A 8 4.53 0.72 -8.68
CA PHE A 8 3.56 0.71 -9.78
C PHE A 8 3.86 1.78 -10.84
N ASP A 9 4.53 2.87 -10.48
CA ASP A 9 4.93 3.92 -11.43
C ASP A 9 6.05 3.44 -12.38
N SER A 10 6.85 2.47 -11.93
CA SER A 10 7.97 1.90 -12.70
C SER A 10 7.56 0.74 -13.61
N MET A 11 6.35 0.23 -13.46
CA MET A 11 5.85 -0.96 -14.14
C MET A 11 4.90 -0.58 -15.29
N PRO A 12 4.75 -1.45 -16.31
CA PRO A 12 3.66 -1.29 -17.26
C PRO A 12 2.32 -1.34 -16.52
N GLN A 13 1.34 -0.58 -17.00
CA GLN A 13 0.02 -0.55 -16.36
C GLN A 13 -0.58 -1.94 -16.27
N ILE A 14 -0.93 -2.34 -15.05
CA ILE A 14 -1.50 -3.65 -14.73
C ILE A 14 -3.01 -3.55 -14.91
N GLN A 15 -3.56 -4.39 -15.79
CA GLN A 15 -4.99 -4.40 -16.04
C GLN A 15 -5.71 -5.29 -15.03
N THR A 16 -6.85 -4.81 -14.50
CA THR A 16 -7.78 -5.60 -13.68
C THR A 16 -7.11 -6.22 -12.43
N ASP A 17 -6.27 -5.45 -11.73
CA ASP A 17 -5.61 -5.88 -10.48
C ASP A 17 -4.90 -7.25 -10.59
N ASN A 18 -4.27 -7.52 -11.73
CA ASN A 18 -3.60 -8.80 -11.94
C ASN A 18 -2.33 -8.93 -11.07
N TYR A 19 -2.48 -9.66 -9.95
CA TYR A 19 -1.39 -9.95 -9.01
C TYR A 19 -0.23 -10.74 -9.62
N ARG A 20 -0.45 -11.59 -10.62
CA ARG A 20 0.62 -12.31 -11.31
C ARG A 20 1.55 -11.35 -12.04
N GLN A 21 0.97 -10.33 -12.67
CA GLN A 21 1.75 -9.28 -13.34
C GLN A 21 2.49 -8.41 -12.31
N ALA A 22 1.82 -8.01 -11.23
CA ALA A 22 2.43 -7.21 -10.16
C ALA A 22 3.64 -7.90 -9.52
N PHE A 23 3.53 -9.20 -9.24
CA PHE A 23 4.56 -9.96 -8.55
C PHE A 23 5.55 -10.66 -9.49
N ALA A 24 5.48 -10.45 -10.80
CA ALA A 24 6.38 -11.07 -11.78
C ALA A 24 7.87 -10.83 -11.47
N ASN A 25 8.20 -9.65 -10.94
CA ASN A 25 9.57 -9.26 -10.59
C ASN A 25 9.95 -9.61 -9.13
N THR A 26 9.05 -10.25 -8.37
CA THR A 26 9.30 -10.60 -6.96
C THR A 26 9.76 -12.05 -6.82
N PRO A 27 11.04 -12.30 -6.49
CA PRO A 27 11.57 -13.66 -6.48
C PRO A 27 10.99 -14.51 -5.34
N GLY A 28 10.55 -15.72 -5.68
CA GLY A 28 10.10 -16.74 -4.71
C GLY A 28 8.68 -16.54 -4.16
N LEU A 29 7.98 -15.50 -4.61
CA LEU A 29 6.54 -15.32 -4.38
C LEU A 29 5.78 -15.99 -5.53
N LEU A 30 4.76 -16.78 -5.19
CA LEU A 30 3.94 -17.51 -6.14
C LEU A 30 2.49 -17.07 -5.96
N THR A 31 1.89 -16.62 -7.06
CA THR A 31 0.49 -16.18 -7.12
C THR A 31 -0.38 -17.26 -7.74
N SER A 32 -1.43 -17.65 -7.04
CA SER A 32 -2.50 -18.47 -7.60
C SER A 32 -3.65 -17.54 -8.02
N GLU A 33 -4.12 -17.67 -9.26
CA GLU A 33 -5.24 -16.87 -9.75
C GLU A 33 -6.53 -17.58 -9.37
N LEU A 34 -7.32 -16.94 -8.50
CA LEU A 34 -8.68 -17.34 -8.24
C LEU A 34 -9.62 -16.52 -9.13
N SER A 35 -10.79 -17.09 -9.44
CA SER A 35 -11.85 -16.39 -10.17
C SER A 35 -12.40 -15.17 -9.41
N ASN A 36 -12.17 -15.10 -8.11
CA ASN A 36 -12.53 -13.97 -7.26
C ASN A 36 -11.32 -13.04 -7.07
N SER A 37 -11.40 -11.82 -7.62
CA SER A 37 -10.36 -10.79 -7.51
C SER A 37 -10.12 -10.30 -6.07
N SER A 38 -11.11 -10.46 -5.18
CA SER A 38 -11.02 -10.00 -3.79
C SER A 38 -10.23 -10.95 -2.88
N LEU A 39 -10.09 -12.22 -3.29
CA LEU A 39 -9.35 -13.22 -2.55
C LEU A 39 -7.92 -13.30 -3.07
N LEU A 40 -6.99 -12.97 -2.19
CA LEU A 40 -5.57 -13.05 -2.50
C LEU A 40 -5.04 -14.44 -2.14
N SER A 41 -4.45 -15.13 -3.11
CA SER A 41 -3.72 -16.38 -2.88
C SER A 41 -2.25 -16.24 -3.25
N LEU A 42 -1.42 -16.19 -2.21
CA LEU A 42 0.02 -16.05 -2.28
C LEU A 42 0.69 -17.13 -1.45
N SER A 43 1.71 -17.74 -2.03
CA SER A 43 2.62 -18.64 -1.32
C SER A 43 4.06 -18.20 -1.51
N TYR A 44 4.89 -18.41 -0.48
CA TYR A 44 6.29 -18.04 -0.51
C TYR A 44 7.15 -19.30 -0.38
N ARG A 45 8.01 -19.55 -1.37
CA ARG A 45 8.90 -20.74 -1.41
C ARG A 45 8.17 -22.08 -1.16
N GLY A 46 6.92 -22.20 -1.62
CA GLY A 46 6.12 -23.40 -1.44
C GLY A 46 5.54 -23.59 -0.04
N ILE A 47 5.62 -22.59 0.84
CA ILE A 47 4.93 -22.55 2.14
C ILE A 47 3.63 -21.76 1.96
N GLY A 48 2.48 -22.42 2.08
CA GLY A 48 1.21 -21.83 1.68
C GLY A 48 0.17 -22.88 1.32
N ASP A 49 -1.10 -22.54 1.51
CA ASP A 49 -2.17 -23.14 0.72
C ASP A 49 -2.25 -22.36 -0.61
N PRO A 50 -2.31 -23.03 -1.79
CA PRO A 50 -2.50 -22.37 -3.09
C PRO A 50 -3.86 -21.70 -3.27
N HIS A 51 -4.81 -21.88 -2.35
CA HIS A 51 -6.16 -21.33 -2.40
C HIS A 51 -6.33 -20.09 -1.51
N GLU A 52 -5.53 -19.93 -0.44
CA GLU A 52 -5.64 -18.79 0.48
C GLU A 52 -4.27 -18.35 1.04
N SER A 53 -4.05 -17.04 1.19
CA SER A 53 -2.82 -16.46 1.74
C SER A 53 -2.67 -16.57 3.27
N GLN A 54 -3.03 -17.71 3.88
CA GLN A 54 -3.09 -17.88 5.35
C GLN A 54 -1.73 -17.76 6.05
N ASN A 55 -0.63 -17.96 5.33
CA ASN A 55 0.71 -18.02 5.91
C ASN A 55 1.47 -16.69 5.85
N LEU A 56 0.88 -15.64 5.26
CA LEU A 56 1.50 -14.33 5.06
C LEU A 56 0.80 -13.26 5.89
N MET A 57 1.59 -12.35 6.46
CA MET A 57 1.03 -11.16 7.10
C MET A 57 0.68 -10.17 6.03
N VAL A 58 -0.55 -9.67 6.05
CA VAL A 58 -0.94 -8.63 5.10
C VAL A 58 -1.27 -7.35 5.84
N LEU A 59 -0.53 -6.30 5.48
CA LEU A 59 -0.61 -5.00 6.10
C LEU A 59 -1.05 -3.96 5.08
N LYS A 60 -1.76 -2.95 5.55
CA LYS A 60 -2.04 -1.72 4.83
C LYS A 60 -1.41 -0.58 5.61
N ASP A 61 -0.50 0.16 4.97
CA ASP A 61 0.25 1.26 5.55
C ASP A 61 0.94 0.88 6.88
N GLY A 62 1.39 -0.37 6.98
CA GLY A 62 2.03 -0.93 8.19
C GLY A 62 1.09 -1.45 9.28
N ILE A 63 -0.23 -1.38 9.08
CA ILE A 63 -1.24 -1.91 10.00
C ILE A 63 -1.78 -3.25 9.46
N PRO A 64 -1.77 -4.35 10.23
CA PRO A 64 -2.35 -5.60 9.78
C PRO A 64 -3.86 -5.42 9.57
N PHE A 65 -4.38 -5.77 8.40
CA PHE A 65 -5.81 -5.67 8.10
C PHE A 65 -6.52 -7.03 8.02
N VAL A 66 -5.80 -8.10 8.33
CA VAL A 66 -6.34 -9.47 8.42
C VAL A 66 -7.24 -9.64 9.65
N LEU A 67 -8.30 -10.44 9.52
CA LEU A 67 -9.30 -10.63 10.59
C LEU A 67 -8.73 -11.38 11.81
N ASP A 68 -7.84 -12.35 11.57
CA ASP A 68 -7.13 -13.09 12.63
C ASP A 68 -5.67 -13.34 12.23
N PRO A 69 -4.70 -12.58 12.79
CA PRO A 69 -3.29 -12.75 12.49
C PRO A 69 -2.67 -14.08 12.96
N LEU A 70 -3.31 -14.87 13.82
CA LEU A 70 -2.69 -16.07 14.40
C LEU A 70 -3.34 -17.38 13.95
N GLY A 71 -4.66 -17.39 13.75
CA GLY A 71 -5.40 -18.59 13.32
C GLY A 71 -5.71 -18.62 11.83
N TYR A 72 -6.36 -17.57 11.32
CA TYR A 72 -6.84 -17.48 9.93
C TYR A 72 -6.54 -16.10 9.33
N SER A 73 -5.31 -15.95 8.84
CA SER A 73 -4.84 -14.71 8.22
C SER A 73 -5.20 -14.66 6.73
N THR A 74 -6.48 -14.86 6.41
CA THR A 74 -6.97 -14.73 5.03
C THR A 74 -7.33 -13.29 4.74
N VAL A 75 -6.81 -12.79 3.62
CA VAL A 75 -7.19 -11.50 3.06
C VAL A 75 -8.45 -11.67 2.22
N TYR A 76 -9.55 -11.14 2.73
CA TYR A 76 -10.83 -11.13 2.03
C TYR A 76 -11.04 -9.90 1.13
N PHE A 77 -10.19 -8.88 1.28
CA PHE A 77 -10.32 -7.64 0.56
C PHE A 77 -8.95 -7.15 0.14
N ALA A 78 -8.66 -7.14 -1.16
CA ALA A 78 -7.44 -6.57 -1.67
C ALA A 78 -7.75 -5.18 -2.26
N PRO A 79 -7.08 -4.10 -1.82
CA PRO A 79 -7.31 -2.78 -2.39
C PRO A 79 -6.89 -2.74 -3.86
N PRO A 80 -7.58 -1.97 -4.72
CA PRO A 80 -7.24 -1.85 -6.13
C PRO A 80 -5.87 -1.17 -6.31
N PHE A 81 -5.10 -1.59 -7.30
CA PHE A 81 -3.72 -1.14 -7.51
C PHE A 81 -3.62 0.35 -7.80
N GLU A 82 -4.63 0.98 -8.41
CA GLU A 82 -4.63 2.41 -8.69
C GLU A 82 -4.73 3.28 -7.42
N SER A 83 -5.09 2.69 -6.28
CA SER A 83 -5.09 3.37 -4.98
C SER A 83 -3.78 3.21 -4.20
N LEU A 84 -2.86 2.39 -4.72
CA LEU A 84 -1.61 2.03 -4.09
C LEU A 84 -0.44 2.75 -4.75
N ASP A 85 0.49 3.19 -3.91
CA ASP A 85 1.78 3.76 -4.32
C ASP A 85 2.76 2.63 -4.66
N ARG A 86 2.86 1.64 -3.76
CA ARG A 86 3.75 0.49 -3.92
C ARG A 86 3.31 -0.68 -3.07
N LEU A 87 3.77 -1.87 -3.44
CA LEU A 87 3.71 -3.06 -2.59
C LEU A 87 5.10 -3.37 -2.06
N GLU A 88 5.18 -3.71 -0.78
CA GLU A 88 6.44 -4.12 -0.16
C GLU A 88 6.30 -5.55 0.34
N PHE A 89 7.08 -6.46 -0.23
CA PHE A 89 7.15 -7.84 0.23
C PHE A 89 8.40 -8.05 1.07
N VAL A 90 8.22 -8.29 2.36
CA VAL A 90 9.27 -8.58 3.32
C VAL A 90 9.41 -10.08 3.46
N SER A 91 10.51 -10.62 2.91
CA SER A 91 10.78 -12.05 2.93
C SER A 91 11.33 -12.55 4.29
N GLY A 92 10.82 -13.70 4.75
CA GLY A 92 11.34 -14.43 5.93
C GLY A 92 11.15 -13.70 7.27
N GLY A 93 12.13 -13.83 8.17
CA GLY A 93 12.11 -13.38 9.59
C GLY A 93 11.92 -11.88 9.87
N GLY A 94 11.45 -11.09 8.90
CA GLY A 94 10.83 -9.79 9.14
C GLY A 94 9.52 -9.89 9.95
N ALA A 95 9.02 -11.11 10.15
CA ALA A 95 8.03 -11.50 11.15
C ALA A 95 8.23 -10.83 12.53
N LEU A 96 9.46 -10.56 12.98
CA LEU A 96 9.65 -9.84 14.26
C LEU A 96 9.02 -8.43 14.26
N LEU A 97 8.98 -7.77 13.10
CA LEU A 97 8.41 -6.42 12.95
C LEU A 97 6.89 -6.44 12.72
N PHE A 98 6.34 -7.55 12.19
CA PHE A 98 4.96 -7.57 11.67
C PHE A 98 4.06 -8.66 12.27
N GLY A 99 4.60 -9.71 12.89
CA GLY A 99 3.85 -10.78 13.56
C GLY A 99 4.41 -12.19 13.35
N ALA A 100 3.81 -13.18 14.01
CA ALA A 100 4.34 -14.54 14.14
C ALA A 100 4.33 -15.43 12.87
N GLN A 101 3.96 -14.90 11.71
CA GLN A 101 3.71 -15.71 10.52
C GLN A 101 5.02 -16.08 9.78
N PRO A 102 5.16 -17.35 9.36
CA PRO A 102 6.43 -17.88 8.89
C PRO A 102 6.80 -17.47 7.46
N SER A 103 5.83 -17.14 6.60
CA SER A 103 6.10 -16.87 5.17
C SER A 103 6.52 -15.44 4.87
N GLY A 104 6.49 -14.53 5.85
CA GLY A 104 6.84 -13.11 5.69
C GLY A 104 5.63 -12.18 5.73
N ALA A 105 5.81 -10.96 5.22
CA ALA A 105 4.79 -9.91 5.26
C ALA A 105 4.66 -9.17 3.91
N LEU A 106 3.43 -8.95 3.45
CA LEU A 106 3.07 -8.11 2.32
C LEU A 106 2.44 -6.82 2.85
N ASN A 107 3.01 -5.66 2.51
CA ASN A 107 2.52 -4.37 2.93
C ASN A 107 2.04 -3.54 1.72
N TYR A 108 0.79 -3.13 1.77
CA TYR A 108 0.12 -2.25 0.83
C TYR A 108 0.36 -0.81 1.24
N ILE A 109 1.16 -0.07 0.48
CA ILE A 109 1.36 1.37 0.71
C ILE A 109 0.39 2.13 -0.17
N THR A 110 -0.48 2.93 0.44
CA THR A 110 -1.43 3.78 -0.29
C THR A 110 -0.81 5.09 -0.73
N HIS A 111 -1.34 5.69 -1.80
CA HIS A 111 -0.92 7.03 -2.22
C HIS A 111 -1.19 8.05 -1.12
N GLN A 112 -0.16 8.80 -0.75
CA GLN A 112 -0.27 9.90 0.20
C GLN A 112 -0.40 11.24 -0.53
N PRO A 113 -1.16 12.20 0.03
CA PRO A 113 -1.25 13.52 -0.54
C PRO A 113 0.12 14.20 -0.52
N ASP A 114 0.53 14.73 -1.68
CA ASP A 114 1.76 15.51 -1.79
C ASP A 114 1.65 16.78 -0.95
N ARG A 115 2.52 16.92 0.06
CA ARG A 115 2.52 18.06 0.98
C ARG A 115 3.00 19.37 0.33
N SER A 116 3.58 19.30 -0.86
CA SER A 116 4.04 20.48 -1.62
C SER A 116 2.92 21.15 -2.41
N LYS A 117 1.86 20.41 -2.76
CA LYS A 117 0.73 20.89 -3.57
C LYS A 117 -0.50 21.08 -2.69
N SER A 118 -1.24 22.16 -2.88
CA SER A 118 -2.49 22.42 -2.14
C SER A 118 -3.64 21.50 -2.59
N ALA A 119 -3.68 21.14 -3.87
CA ALA A 119 -4.61 20.17 -4.42
C ALA A 119 -3.98 19.46 -5.63
N SER A 120 -4.36 18.20 -5.85
CA SER A 120 -4.01 17.40 -7.03
C SER A 120 -5.21 16.58 -7.49
N LEU A 121 -5.36 16.47 -8.80
CA LEU A 121 -6.34 15.63 -9.47
C LEU A 121 -5.59 14.72 -10.43
N THR A 122 -5.79 13.42 -10.31
CA THR A 122 -5.21 12.42 -11.20
C THR A 122 -6.34 11.60 -11.81
N THR A 123 -6.33 11.46 -13.13
CA THR A 123 -7.25 10.62 -13.88
C THR A 123 -6.43 9.61 -14.67
N GLN A 124 -6.74 8.33 -14.50
CA GLN A 124 -6.16 7.24 -15.26
C GLN A 124 -7.27 6.53 -16.04
N GLN A 125 -7.01 6.25 -17.31
CA GLN A 125 -7.92 5.55 -18.21
C GLN A 125 -7.15 4.42 -18.86
N ILE A 126 -7.62 3.19 -18.67
CA ILE A 126 -6.99 1.99 -19.19
C ILE A 126 -7.98 1.33 -20.13
N PHE A 127 -7.56 1.15 -21.38
CA PHE A 127 -8.34 0.46 -22.41
C PHE A 127 -7.65 -0.87 -22.74
N GLY A 128 -8.34 -1.97 -22.42
CA GLY A 128 -7.85 -3.32 -22.62
C GLY A 128 -8.60 -4.07 -23.73
N SER A 129 -8.01 -5.16 -24.20
CA SER A 129 -8.75 -6.15 -25.02
C SER A 129 -9.66 -6.99 -24.12
N ASP A 130 -10.61 -7.73 -24.70
CA ASP A 130 -11.61 -8.54 -23.97
C ASP A 130 -12.54 -7.75 -23.03
N ASP A 131 -13.00 -6.56 -23.47
CA ASP A 131 -13.93 -5.69 -22.72
C ASP A 131 -13.40 -5.19 -21.34
N LYS A 132 -12.09 -5.21 -21.13
CA LYS A 132 -11.44 -4.76 -19.88
C LYS A 132 -11.07 -3.29 -19.92
N ASN A 133 -12.06 -2.42 -19.76
CA ASN A 133 -11.85 -0.97 -19.68
C ASN A 133 -12.02 -0.47 -18.24
N SER A 134 -11.08 0.33 -17.72
CA SER A 134 -11.16 0.95 -16.40
C SER A 134 -10.89 2.46 -16.45
N VAL A 135 -11.60 3.22 -15.61
CA VAL A 135 -11.42 4.66 -15.45
C VAL A 135 -11.36 4.97 -13.96
N THR A 136 -10.24 5.51 -13.52
CA THR A 136 -9.98 5.85 -12.11
C THR A 136 -9.71 7.34 -11.99
N CYS A 137 -10.40 7.99 -11.05
CA CYS A 137 -10.19 9.40 -10.71
C CYS A 137 -9.85 9.50 -9.22
N SER A 138 -8.74 10.14 -8.90
CA SER A 138 -8.33 10.41 -7.52
C SER A 138 -8.11 11.91 -7.32
N ILE A 139 -8.58 12.42 -6.18
CA ILE A 139 -8.41 13.80 -5.77
C ILE A 139 -7.72 13.83 -4.41
N SER A 140 -6.75 14.72 -4.25
CA SER A 140 -6.05 14.91 -2.98
C SER A 140 -5.94 16.38 -2.66
N ILE A 141 -6.18 16.74 -1.40
CA ILE A 141 -6.14 18.12 -0.93
C ILE A 141 -5.24 18.16 0.31
N THR A 142 -4.27 19.07 0.30
CA THR A 142 -3.36 19.29 1.42
C THR A 142 -3.60 20.67 2.00
N ALA A 143 -4.12 20.75 3.23
CA ALA A 143 -4.23 22.00 3.97
C ALA A 143 -2.93 22.30 4.74
N ARG A 144 -2.28 23.43 4.44
CA ARG A 144 -1.09 23.91 5.17
C ARG A 144 -1.48 24.97 6.20
N ALA A 145 -1.57 24.59 7.47
CA ALA A 145 -1.71 25.56 8.56
C ALA A 145 -0.34 26.13 8.93
N THR A 146 -0.02 27.34 8.47
CA THR A 146 1.21 28.04 8.89
C THR A 146 0.89 28.85 10.16
N LEU A 147 1.19 28.28 11.33
CA LEU A 147 1.11 28.99 12.60
C LEU A 147 2.27 29.99 12.70
N SER A 148 2.07 31.23 12.28
CA SER A 148 3.01 32.32 12.57
C SER A 148 2.63 33.01 13.89
N ALA A 149 3.34 32.69 14.96
CA ALA A 149 3.24 33.45 16.21
C ALA A 149 4.01 34.78 16.05
N ARG A 150 3.31 35.91 15.92
CA ARG A 150 3.91 37.24 16.07
C ARG A 150 3.83 37.65 17.54
N ALA A 151 4.96 37.58 18.25
CA ALA A 151 5.08 38.20 19.56
C ALA A 151 5.22 39.72 19.37
N ILE A 152 4.20 40.49 19.78
CA ILE A 152 4.27 41.95 19.89
C ILE A 152 4.84 42.24 21.27
N ALA A 153 6.13 42.55 21.36
CA ALA A 153 6.75 43.04 22.58
C ALA A 153 6.45 44.54 22.70
N THR A 154 5.49 44.90 23.54
CA THR A 154 5.24 46.29 23.93
C THR A 154 6.24 46.65 25.04
N SER A 155 7.37 47.26 24.69
CA SER A 155 8.28 47.82 25.71
C SER A 155 7.72 49.17 26.17
N SER A 156 7.10 49.20 27.35
CA SER A 156 6.76 50.44 28.03
C SER A 156 8.03 51.04 28.66
N SER A 157 8.52 52.15 28.10
CA SER A 157 9.54 52.98 28.78
C SER A 157 8.86 53.76 29.91
N LEU A 158 8.98 53.26 31.13
CA LEU A 158 8.63 53.99 32.35
C LEU A 158 9.64 55.13 32.54
N ALA A 159 9.19 56.35 32.28
CA ALA A 159 9.86 57.59 32.64
C ALA A 159 9.64 57.87 34.13
N TRP A 160 10.71 57.88 34.93
CA TRP A 160 10.72 58.54 36.25
C TRP A 160 12.07 59.24 36.49
N SER A 161 11.92 60.50 36.92
CA SER A 161 12.82 61.48 37.58
C SER A 161 14.30 61.18 37.70
#